data_AF-A0A9N9PBS7-F1
#
_entry.id   AF-A0A9N9PBS7-F1
#
_cell.length_a   1.000
_cell.length_b   1.000
_cell.length_c   1.000
_cell.angle_alpha   90.00
_cell.angle_beta   90.00
_cell.angle_gamma   90.00
#
_symmetry.space_group_name_H-M   'P 1'
#
loop_
_entity.id
_entity.type
_entity.pdbx_description
1 polymer ?
#
loop_
_entity_poly.entity_id
_entity_poly.type
_entity_poly.pdbx_seq_one_letter_code
_entity_poly.pdbx_strand_id
1 'polypeptide(L)' 'NGNTTALYNIGNLYYNGSGVPQDKELGIIYLRKAALQGQPKALEMCRRKEIGLV' A
#
# COMPACT_ATOMS: atom_id res chain seq x y z
N ASN A 1 -9.74 6.17 -13.34
CA ASN A 1 -9.03 7.08 -12.41
C ASN A 1 -9.26 6.81 -10.90
N GLY A 2 -9.66 5.59 -10.46
CA GLY A 2 -9.98 5.35 -9.04
C GLY A 2 -9.36 4.10 -8.39
N ASN A 3 -8.62 3.27 -9.13
CA ASN A 3 -8.21 1.96 -8.62
C ASN A 3 -6.99 2.06 -7.68
N THR A 4 -6.02 2.91 -8.02
CA THR A 4 -4.74 3.01 -7.33
C THR A 4 -4.84 3.62 -5.94
N THR A 5 -5.65 4.67 -5.76
CA THR A 5 -5.91 5.29 -4.45
C THR A 5 -6.61 4.34 -3.49
N ALA A 6 -7.55 3.53 -3.99
CA ALA A 6 -8.20 2.51 -3.19
C ALA A 6 -7.21 1.42 -2.73
N LEU A 7 -6.35 0.95 -3.63
CA LEU A 7 -5.27 0.00 -3.29
C LEU A 7 -4.33 0.56 -2.22
N TYR A 8 -3.94 1.83 -2.33
CA TYR A 8 -3.13 2.50 -1.31
C TYR A 8 -3.85 2.55 0.05
N ASN A 9 -5.12 2.94 0.07
CA ASN A 9 -5.88 3.02 1.32
C ASN A 9 -6.04 1.64 1.96
N ILE A 10 -6.39 0.61 1.18
CA ILE A 10 -6.50 -0.77 1.67
C ILE A 10 -5.16 -1.24 2.24
N GLY A 11 -4.06 -1.00 1.52
CA GLY A 11 -2.73 -1.36 1.99
C GLY A 11 -2.36 -0.66 3.29
N ASN A 12 -2.70 0.63 3.41
CA ASN A 12 -2.49 1.38 4.64
C ASN A 12 -3.40 0.92 5.79
N LEU A 13 -4.64 0.50 5.52
CA LEU A 13 -5.57 -0.03 6.53
C LEU A 13 -5.05 -1.35 7.10
N TYR A 14 -4.65 -2.30 6.26
CA TYR A 14 -4.06 -3.57 6.70
C TYR A 14 -2.72 -3.35 7.42
N TYR A 15 -1.87 -2.45 6.92
CA TYR A 15 -0.58 -2.15 7.53
C TYR A 15 -0.72 -1.56 8.94
N ASN A 16 -1.71 -0.68 9.17
CA ASN A 16 -1.94 -0.05 10.47
C ASN A 16 -3.00 -0.77 11.34
N GLY A 17 -3.71 -1.76 10.81
CA GLY A 17 -4.80 -2.45 11.52
C GLY A 17 -6.00 -1.55 11.85
N SER A 18 -6.27 -0.53 11.03
CA SER A 18 -7.39 0.39 11.29
C SER A 18 -8.69 -0.17 10.72
N GLY A 19 -9.53 -0.75 11.59
CA GLY A 19 -10.83 -1.32 11.20
C GLY A 19 -10.76 -2.68 10.51
N VAL A 20 -9.55 -3.21 10.30
CA VAL A 20 -9.26 -4.57 9.83
C VAL A 20 -8.17 -5.19 10.71
N PRO A 21 -8.08 -6.53 10.82
CA PRO A 21 -6.95 -7.18 11.47
C PRO A 21 -5.63 -6.66 10.89
N GLN A 22 -4.69 -6.31 11.77
CA GLN A 22 -3.40 -5.80 11.36
C GLN A 22 -2.64 -6.90 10.61
N ASP A 23 -2.43 -6.68 9.32
CA ASP A 23 -1.69 -7.57 8.45
C ASP A 23 -0.70 -6.74 7.63
N LYS A 24 0.54 -6.71 8.11
CA LYS A 24 1.60 -5.92 7.48
C LYS A 24 1.99 -6.50 6.13
N GLU A 25 1.95 -7.82 5.97
CA GLU A 25 2.31 -8.48 4.71
C GLU A 25 1.27 -8.16 3.64
N LEU A 26 -0.01 -8.32 3.97
CA LEU A 26 -1.11 -7.99 3.08
C LEU A 26 -1.14 -6.49 2.76
N GLY A 27 -0.88 -5.64 3.76
CA GLY A 27 -0.75 -4.20 3.56
C GLY A 27 0.35 -3.82 2.57
N ILE A 28 1.52 -4.46 2.70
CA ILE A 28 2.65 -4.31 1.78
C ILE A 28 2.27 -4.76 0.36
N ILE A 29 1.55 -5.87 0.20
CA ILE A 29 1.11 -6.36 -1.12
C ILE A 29 0.24 -5.32 -1.83
N TYR A 30 -0.75 -4.75 -1.14
CA TYR A 30 -1.62 -3.73 -1.72
C TYR A 30 -0.88 -2.42 -2.01
N LEU A 31 0.04 -2.01 -1.14
CA LEU A 31 0.90 -0.83 -1.36
C LEU A 31 1.82 -1.02 -2.57
N ARG A 32 2.46 -2.19 -2.72
CA ARG A 32 3.26 -2.54 -3.90
C ARG A 32 2.41 -2.51 -5.15
N LYS A 33 1.21 -3.09 -5.12
CA LYS A 33 0.30 -3.08 -6.27
C LYS A 33 -0.12 -1.66 -6.67
N ALA A 34 -0.39 -0.80 -5.69
CA ALA A 34 -0.68 0.62 -5.94
C ALA A 34 0.53 1.34 -6.56
N ALA A 35 1.73 1.12 -6.01
CA ALA A 35 2.97 1.68 -6.53
C ALA A 35 3.26 1.22 -7.97
N LEU A 36 3.07 -0.07 -8.27
CA LEU A 36 3.24 -0.65 -9.63
C LEU A 36 2.26 -0.06 -10.64
N GLN A 37 1.07 0.35 -10.21
CA GLN A 37 0.10 1.04 -11.06
C GLN A 37 0.34 2.56 -11.17
N GLY A 38 1.47 3.06 -10.66
CA GLY A 38 1.85 4.46 -10.76
C GLY A 38 1.17 5.37 -9.73
N GLN A 39 0.74 4.84 -8.58
CA GLN A 39 0.20 5.66 -7.49
C GLN A 39 1.33 6.42 -6.77
N PRO A 40 1.35 7.77 -6.79
CA PRO A 40 2.45 8.56 -6.23
C PRO A 40 2.67 8.39 -4.72
N LYS A 41 1.61 8.44 -3.90
CA LYS A 41 1.63 8.21 -2.45
C LYS A 41 2.07 6.79 -2.09
N ALA A 42 1.69 5.77 -2.85
CA ALA A 42 2.11 4.40 -2.60
C ALA A 42 3.58 4.20 -2.96
N LEU A 43 4.04 4.78 -4.06
CA LEU A 43 5.46 4.84 -4.43
C LEU A 43 6.29 5.52 -3.35
N GLU A 44 5.86 6.70 -2.89
CA GLU A 44 6.52 7.44 -1.82
C GLU A 44 6.52 6.65 -0.51
N MET A 45 5.38 6.05 -0.16
CA MET A 45 5.28 5.21 1.04
C MET A 45 6.19 3.99 0.95
N CYS A 46 6.21 3.27 -0.19
CA CYS A 46 7.10 2.13 -0.38
C CYS A 46 8.56 2.55 -0.27
N ARG A 47 8.93 3.69 -0.86
CA ARG A 47 10.28 4.24 -0.76
C ARG A 47 10.66 4.65 0.66
N ARG A 48 9.75 5.28 1.39
CA ARG A 48 9.95 5.73 2.77
C ARG A 48 9.98 4.58 3.78
N LYS A 49 9.22 3.52 3.51
CA LYS A 49 9.11 2.32 4.37
C LYS A 49 10.08 1.20 3.96
N GLU A 50 10.95 1.45 2.99
CA GLU A 50 11.87 0.46 2.41
C GLU A 50 11.15 -0.83 1.93
N ILE A 51 9.90 -0.68 1.49
CA ILE A 51 9.12 -1.77 0.89
C ILE A 51 9.67 -1.98 -0.52
N GLY A 52 10.51 -3.00 -0.68
CA GLY A 52 11.14 -3.32 -1.96
C GLY A 52 10.10 -3.57 -3.04
N LEU A 53 10.12 -2.80 -4.12
CA LEU A 53 9.39 -3.08 -5.36
C LEU A 53 10.30 -4.03 -6.17
N VAL A 54 10.06 -5.32 -6.02
CA VAL A 54 10.79 -6.43 -6.67
C VAL A 54 9.83 -7.01 -7.68
#